data_AF-A0A517YRN7-F1
#
_entry.id   AF-A0A517YRN7-F1
#
_cell.length_a   1.000
_cell.length_b   1.000
_cell.length_c   1.000
_cell.angle_alpha   90.00
_cell.angle_beta   90.00
_cell.angle_gamma   90.00
#
_symmetry.space_group_name_H-M   'P 1'
#
loop_
_entity.id
_entity.type
_entity.pdbx_description
1 polymer ?
#
loop_
_entity_poly.entity_id
_entity_poly.type
_entity_poly.pdbx_seq_one_letter_code
_entity_poly.pdbx_strand_id
1 'polypeptide(L)'
;MKYLFPPLLMLLMTAALLYAQTSPTSNTNDTEHKRSLILSEQVHIIFLNHCAQCHGPDLDDPEGGFDFILNLKQLAADPNYIVPTKPDQSYIWEVIESDEMPPPDSDIPPLSEKQKETVKWWIESGAATRDQSTVIIHDIPLTERTVTIDQPRISASRKIIQFLGQFHPASSHFPISLLLVAALSEFLLITTQQHSLKSITRFTLWLGAFAALLATALGLFDAAYLILAPHKQWILNTHRFLGIATTILAFLALISLEYHSVKPESRSRLPLRIILFIIAPLICCVGFFGSALVFGIDHYTW
;
A
#
# COMPACT_ATOMS: atom_id res chain seq x y z
N MET A 1 27.49 -10.34 36.59
CA MET A 1 26.94 -8.97 36.70
C MET A 1 27.48 -8.15 35.53
N LYS A 2 26.59 -7.46 34.82
CA LYS A 2 26.82 -6.22 34.04
C LYS A 2 27.61 -6.33 32.72
N TYR A 3 26.90 -6.70 31.65
CA TYR A 3 27.05 -6.01 30.36
C TYR A 3 25.68 -5.45 29.97
N LEU A 4 25.37 -4.32 30.61
CA LEU A 4 24.22 -3.48 30.29
C LEU A 4 24.74 -2.43 29.30
N PHE A 5 24.58 -2.69 28.00
CA PHE A 5 24.75 -1.67 26.96
C PHE A 5 23.67 -0.59 27.16
N PRO A 6 24.00 0.72 27.26
CA PRO A 6 22.99 1.76 27.21
C PRO A 6 22.88 2.31 25.78
N PRO A 7 21.78 2.08 25.03
CA PRO A 7 21.56 2.70 23.72
C PRO A 7 20.89 4.09 23.85
N LEU A 8 21.10 4.81 24.97
CA LEU A 8 20.41 6.08 25.25
C LEU A 8 21.30 7.32 25.03
N LEU A 9 22.62 7.17 24.96
CA LEU A 9 23.56 8.30 24.83
C LEU A 9 23.96 8.62 23.38
N MET A 10 23.51 7.82 22.40
CA MET A 10 23.75 8.07 20.97
C MET A 10 22.55 8.73 20.26
N LEU A 11 21.43 8.95 20.97
CA LEU A 11 20.19 9.46 20.40
C LEU A 11 19.95 10.97 20.65
N LEU A 12 20.82 11.66 21.40
CA LEU A 12 20.61 13.05 21.81
C LEU A 12 21.56 14.09 21.18
N MET A 13 22.52 13.68 20.34
CA MET A 13 23.43 14.63 19.65
C MET A 13 23.15 14.83 18.15
N THR A 14 22.15 14.15 17.55
CA THR A 14 21.82 14.31 16.11
C THR A 14 20.58 15.18 15.84
N ALA A 15 19.86 15.64 16.87
CA ALA A 15 18.63 16.41 16.70
C ALA A 15 18.82 17.95 16.60
N ALA A 16 19.99 18.48 16.95
CA ALA A 16 20.23 19.93 16.99
C ALA A 16 20.85 20.52 15.70
N LEU A 17 21.33 19.67 14.78
CA LEU A 17 21.92 20.12 13.49
C LEU A 17 20.94 20.07 12.31
N LEU A 18 19.68 19.67 12.53
CA LEU A 18 18.65 19.62 11.48
C LEU A 18 17.65 20.78 11.52
N TYR A 19 17.78 21.73 12.45
CA TYR A 19 16.81 22.82 12.63
C TYR A 19 17.18 24.14 11.94
N ALA A 20 18.29 24.17 11.20
CA ALA A 20 18.75 25.39 10.52
C ALA A 20 18.84 25.16 9.00
N GLN A 21 17.70 24.93 8.33
CA GLN A 21 17.62 25.14 6.88
C GLN A 21 16.19 25.31 6.36
N THR A 22 15.97 26.49 5.76
CA THR A 22 15.01 26.84 4.71
C THR A 22 13.57 27.22 5.11
N SER A 23 13.30 28.52 5.04
CA SER A 23 11.97 29.08 4.75
C SER A 23 11.63 28.83 3.26
N PRO A 24 10.47 28.28 2.89
CA PRO A 24 10.10 28.11 1.49
C PRO A 24 9.26 29.28 0.98
N THR A 25 9.65 29.87 -0.14
CA THR A 25 8.78 30.69 -0.98
C THR A 25 7.89 29.75 -1.81
N SER A 26 6.57 29.80 -1.61
CA SER A 26 5.61 28.95 -2.32
C SER A 26 5.33 29.46 -3.73
N ASN A 27 5.51 28.60 -4.74
CA ASN A 27 5.04 28.83 -6.11
C ASN A 27 3.63 28.22 -6.26
N THR A 28 2.66 29.00 -6.73
CA THR A 28 1.23 28.64 -6.79
C THR A 28 0.94 27.52 -7.81
N ASN A 29 1.71 27.48 -8.89
CA ASN A 29 1.46 26.61 -10.04
C ASN A 29 1.72 25.11 -9.74
N ASP A 30 2.71 24.80 -8.89
CA ASP A 30 3.06 23.42 -8.53
C ASP A 30 1.98 22.76 -7.65
N THR A 31 1.27 23.58 -6.86
CA THR A 31 0.18 23.11 -5.99
C THR A 31 -1.05 22.75 -6.80
N GLU A 32 -1.34 23.53 -7.83
CA GLU A 32 -2.48 23.33 -8.72
C GLU A 32 -2.30 22.09 -9.60
N HIS A 33 -1.12 21.91 -10.20
CA HIS A 33 -0.81 20.73 -11.01
C HIS A 33 -0.91 19.43 -10.18
N LYS A 34 -0.34 19.42 -8.97
CA LYS A 34 -0.42 18.23 -8.10
C LYS A 34 -1.86 17.90 -7.67
N ARG A 35 -2.70 18.91 -7.43
CA ARG A 35 -4.13 18.71 -7.14
C ARG A 35 -4.84 18.09 -8.34
N SER A 36 -4.57 18.59 -9.54
CA SER A 36 -5.15 18.08 -10.79
C SER A 36 -4.85 16.60 -11.03
N LEU A 37 -3.63 16.15 -10.72
CA LEU A 37 -3.23 14.74 -10.84
C LEU A 37 -3.96 13.84 -9.84
N ILE A 38 -4.03 14.24 -8.56
CA ILE A 38 -4.77 13.48 -7.54
C ILE A 38 -6.25 13.38 -7.93
N LEU A 39 -6.81 14.45 -8.45
CA LEU A 39 -8.20 14.51 -8.88
C LEU A 39 -8.45 13.58 -10.06
N SER A 40 -7.55 13.54 -11.06
CA SER A 40 -7.62 12.60 -12.18
C SER A 40 -7.53 11.13 -11.74
N GLU A 41 -6.73 10.82 -10.72
CA GLU A 41 -6.60 9.47 -10.16
C GLU A 41 -7.89 9.05 -9.43
N GLN A 42 -8.49 9.96 -8.66
CA GLN A 42 -9.76 9.70 -7.98
C GLN A 42 -10.90 9.45 -8.99
N VAL A 43 -10.98 10.24 -10.06
CA VAL A 43 -11.97 10.03 -11.12
C VAL A 43 -11.75 8.69 -11.84
N HIS A 44 -10.50 8.34 -12.15
CA HIS A 44 -10.19 7.05 -12.77
C HIS A 44 -10.66 5.88 -11.89
N ILE A 45 -10.47 5.95 -10.57
CA ILE A 45 -10.95 4.93 -9.62
C ILE A 45 -12.49 4.89 -9.58
N ILE A 46 -13.17 6.05 -9.63
CA ILE A 46 -14.64 6.10 -9.68
C ILE A 46 -15.14 5.39 -10.93
N PHE A 47 -14.61 5.74 -12.11
CA PHE A 47 -15.01 5.13 -13.38
C PHE A 47 -14.68 3.63 -13.45
N LEU A 48 -13.56 3.20 -12.86
CA LEU A 48 -13.22 1.78 -12.76
C LEU A 48 -14.24 0.98 -11.96
N ASN A 49 -14.71 1.52 -10.83
CA ASN A 49 -15.62 0.79 -9.95
C ASN A 49 -17.10 0.88 -10.37
N HIS A 50 -17.49 1.95 -11.05
CA HIS A 50 -18.90 2.22 -11.34
C HIS A 50 -19.26 2.21 -12.83
N CYS A 51 -18.30 2.21 -13.75
CA CYS A 51 -18.58 2.39 -15.18
C CYS A 51 -17.90 1.34 -16.08
N ALA A 52 -16.68 0.90 -15.73
CA ALA A 52 -15.86 0.05 -16.59
C ALA A 52 -16.44 -1.34 -16.89
N GLN A 53 -17.40 -1.81 -16.08
CA GLN A 53 -18.04 -3.10 -16.34
C GLN A 53 -18.87 -3.09 -17.63
N CYS A 54 -19.42 -1.93 -18.02
CA CYS A 54 -20.24 -1.77 -19.22
C CYS A 54 -19.58 -0.87 -20.29
N HIS A 55 -18.60 -0.06 -19.90
CA HIS A 55 -17.91 0.90 -20.78
C HIS A 55 -16.38 0.79 -20.78
N GLY A 56 -15.83 -0.38 -20.41
CA GLY A 56 -14.40 -0.66 -20.36
C GLY A 56 -13.81 -1.20 -21.67
N PRO A 57 -12.48 -1.11 -21.86
CA PRO A 57 -11.81 -1.28 -23.16
C PRO A 57 -11.70 -2.72 -23.68
N ASP A 58 -12.16 -3.69 -22.90
CA ASP A 58 -12.03 -5.12 -23.18
C ASP A 58 -13.41 -5.82 -23.23
N LEU A 59 -14.47 -5.06 -23.52
CA LEU A 59 -15.83 -5.59 -23.63
C LEU A 59 -16.12 -5.98 -25.09
N ASP A 60 -16.62 -7.21 -25.29
CA ASP A 60 -17.02 -7.71 -26.61
C ASP A 60 -18.22 -6.91 -27.18
N ASP A 61 -19.08 -6.39 -26.31
CA ASP A 61 -20.25 -5.57 -26.65
C ASP A 61 -20.41 -4.43 -25.63
N PRO A 62 -19.71 -3.29 -25.82
CA PRO A 62 -19.76 -2.16 -24.88
C PRO A 62 -21.09 -1.40 -25.00
N GLU A 63 -21.70 -1.09 -23.86
CA GLU A 63 -22.97 -0.37 -23.83
C GLU A 63 -22.82 1.02 -24.44
N GLY A 64 -23.81 1.41 -25.26
CA GLY A 64 -23.78 2.68 -26.00
C GLY A 64 -22.66 2.80 -27.05
N GLY A 65 -21.99 1.69 -27.43
CA GLY A 65 -20.92 1.69 -28.43
C GLY A 65 -19.65 2.40 -27.97
N PHE A 66 -19.42 2.47 -26.66
CA PHE A 66 -18.38 3.26 -26.02
C PHE A 66 -17.68 2.43 -24.94
N ASP A 67 -16.38 2.20 -25.10
CA ASP A 67 -15.54 1.28 -24.32
C ASP A 67 -14.33 1.95 -23.64
N PHE A 68 -14.19 3.28 -23.74
CA PHE A 68 -12.98 3.98 -23.33
C PHE A 68 -13.17 4.84 -22.08
N ILE A 69 -14.10 4.49 -21.17
CA ILE A 69 -14.37 5.28 -19.95
C ILE A 69 -13.13 5.45 -19.06
N LEU A 70 -12.20 4.50 -19.11
CA LEU A 70 -10.96 4.56 -18.34
C LEU A 70 -9.87 5.43 -18.98
N ASN A 71 -10.02 5.77 -20.26
CA ASN A 71 -9.10 6.63 -20.99
C ASN A 71 -9.49 8.10 -20.83
N LEU A 72 -9.16 8.67 -19.66
CA LEU A 72 -9.45 10.09 -19.36
C LEU A 72 -8.88 11.06 -20.39
N LYS A 73 -7.77 10.69 -21.05
CA LYS A 73 -7.17 11.49 -22.12
C LYS A 73 -8.07 11.57 -23.35
N GLN A 74 -8.65 10.45 -23.75
CA GLN A 74 -9.58 10.39 -24.85
C GLN A 74 -10.90 11.09 -24.49
N LEU A 75 -11.41 10.88 -23.28
CA LEU A 75 -12.61 11.57 -22.79
C LEU A 75 -12.47 13.09 -22.79
N ALA A 76 -11.39 13.61 -22.21
CA ALA A 76 -11.15 15.05 -22.14
C ALA A 76 -10.83 15.68 -23.49
N ALA A 77 -10.45 14.87 -24.49
CA ALA A 77 -10.17 15.34 -25.86
C ALA A 77 -11.41 15.37 -26.74
N ASP A 78 -12.49 14.66 -26.37
CA ASP A 78 -13.72 14.59 -27.14
C ASP A 78 -14.85 15.38 -26.45
N PRO A 79 -15.26 16.53 -27.01
CA PRO A 79 -16.29 17.39 -26.42
C PRO A 79 -17.68 16.75 -26.38
N ASN A 80 -17.90 15.63 -27.08
CA ASN A 80 -19.16 14.89 -26.96
C ASN A 80 -19.29 14.16 -25.62
N TYR A 81 -18.18 13.96 -24.89
CA TYR A 81 -18.17 13.26 -23.60
C TYR A 81 -17.83 14.21 -22.45
N ILE A 82 -16.70 14.91 -22.54
CA ILE A 82 -16.23 15.86 -21.52
C ILE A 82 -15.83 17.17 -22.21
N VAL A 83 -16.37 18.27 -21.73
CA VAL A 83 -15.91 19.62 -22.06
C VAL A 83 -15.14 20.17 -20.86
N PRO A 84 -13.78 20.21 -20.92
CA PRO A 84 -12.97 20.73 -19.83
C PRO A 84 -13.43 22.13 -19.41
N THR A 85 -13.43 22.39 -18.10
CA THR A 85 -13.93 23.61 -17.43
C THR A 85 -15.44 23.84 -17.46
N LYS A 86 -16.22 22.96 -18.12
CA LYS A 86 -17.67 23.14 -18.29
C LYS A 86 -18.45 21.83 -18.03
N PRO A 87 -18.74 21.51 -16.76
CA PRO A 87 -19.57 20.35 -16.40
C PRO A 87 -20.93 20.35 -17.11
N ASP A 88 -21.61 21.49 -17.14
CA ASP A 88 -22.93 21.64 -17.74
C ASP A 88 -22.95 21.40 -19.27
N GLN A 89 -21.78 21.30 -19.91
CA GLN A 89 -21.63 20.97 -21.33
C GLN A 89 -21.02 19.57 -21.55
N SER A 90 -20.77 18.83 -20.48
CA SER A 90 -20.15 17.50 -20.52
C SER A 90 -21.24 16.44 -20.41
N TYR A 91 -21.47 15.67 -21.47
CA TYR A 91 -22.49 14.61 -21.47
C TYR A 91 -22.31 13.59 -20.34
N ILE A 92 -21.06 13.20 -20.04
CA ILE A 92 -20.77 12.29 -18.92
C ILE A 92 -21.20 12.90 -17.57
N TRP A 93 -21.12 14.22 -17.41
CA TRP A 93 -21.61 14.87 -16.19
C TRP A 93 -23.14 14.88 -16.14
N GLU A 94 -23.81 15.14 -17.26
CA GLU A 94 -25.28 15.16 -17.35
C GLU A 94 -25.89 13.83 -16.87
N VAL A 95 -25.38 12.69 -17.37
CA VAL A 95 -25.89 11.36 -16.99
C VAL A 95 -25.53 10.94 -15.56
N ILE A 96 -24.46 11.51 -14.98
CA ILE A 96 -24.06 11.29 -13.58
C ILE A 96 -24.92 12.14 -12.64
N GLU A 97 -25.19 13.40 -13.01
CA GLU A 97 -25.99 14.34 -12.21
C GLU A 97 -27.47 13.92 -12.18
N SER A 98 -27.98 13.37 -13.28
CA SER A 98 -29.36 12.88 -13.40
C SER A 98 -29.61 11.51 -12.76
N ASP A 99 -28.57 10.84 -12.26
CA ASP A 99 -28.62 9.44 -11.79
C ASP A 99 -29.11 8.44 -12.86
N GLU A 100 -28.94 8.77 -14.14
CA GLU A 100 -29.22 7.85 -15.25
C GLU A 100 -28.17 6.74 -15.33
N MET A 101 -26.92 7.05 -14.97
CA MET A 101 -25.80 6.11 -14.96
C MET A 101 -25.12 6.03 -13.58
N PRO A 102 -24.90 4.81 -13.04
CA PRO A 102 -25.30 3.50 -13.56
C PRO A 102 -26.83 3.30 -13.56
N PRO A 103 -27.39 2.51 -14.50
CA PRO A 103 -28.84 2.38 -14.62
C PRO A 103 -29.41 1.55 -13.46
N PRO A 104 -30.66 1.82 -13.04
CA PRO A 104 -31.24 1.25 -11.82
C PRO A 104 -31.47 -0.26 -11.87
N ASP A 105 -31.42 -0.86 -13.06
CA ASP A 105 -31.51 -2.29 -13.31
C ASP A 105 -30.14 -3.00 -13.31
N SER A 106 -29.03 -2.27 -13.17
CA SER A 106 -27.70 -2.84 -13.00
C SER A 106 -27.39 -3.23 -11.55
N ASP A 107 -26.46 -4.18 -11.37
CA ASP A 107 -25.93 -4.57 -10.05
C ASP A 107 -24.92 -3.55 -9.47
N ILE A 108 -24.66 -2.45 -10.18
CA ILE A 108 -23.68 -1.44 -9.81
C ILE A 108 -24.37 -0.33 -9.01
N PRO A 109 -23.95 -0.04 -7.77
CA PRO A 109 -24.58 1.01 -6.98
C PRO A 109 -24.32 2.41 -7.57
N PRO A 110 -25.27 3.35 -7.40
CA PRO A 110 -25.11 4.73 -7.86
C PRO A 110 -23.96 5.43 -7.14
N LEU A 111 -23.43 6.49 -7.77
CA LEU A 111 -22.38 7.31 -7.16
C LEU A 111 -22.93 8.04 -5.93
N SER A 112 -22.15 8.05 -4.86
CA SER A 112 -22.42 8.95 -3.74
C SER A 112 -22.23 10.42 -4.15
N GLU A 113 -22.91 11.33 -3.45
CA GLU A 113 -22.79 12.79 -3.67
C GLU A 113 -21.33 13.27 -3.70
N LYS A 114 -20.48 12.70 -2.84
CA LYS A 114 -19.05 13.04 -2.79
C LYS A 114 -18.29 12.57 -4.04
N GLN A 115 -18.66 11.42 -4.60
CA GLN A 115 -18.07 10.92 -5.84
C GLN A 115 -18.51 11.78 -7.03
N LYS A 116 -19.80 12.17 -7.08
CA LYS A 116 -20.30 13.12 -8.07
C LYS A 116 -19.55 14.45 -7.99
N GLU A 117 -19.42 15.02 -6.79
CA GLU A 117 -18.66 16.27 -6.58
C GLU A 117 -17.20 16.15 -7.03
N THR A 118 -16.57 14.99 -6.84
CA THR A 118 -15.20 14.73 -7.29
C THR A 118 -15.09 14.76 -8.82
N VAL A 119 -16.04 14.12 -9.53
CA VAL A 119 -16.09 14.14 -10.99
C VAL A 119 -16.39 15.55 -11.51
N LYS A 120 -17.35 16.26 -10.91
CA LYS A 120 -17.65 17.65 -11.25
C LYS A 120 -16.43 18.54 -11.13
N TRP A 121 -15.76 18.47 -9.99
CA TRP A 121 -14.58 19.29 -9.71
C TRP A 121 -13.43 18.97 -10.66
N TRP A 122 -13.26 17.71 -11.05
CA TRP A 122 -12.28 17.33 -12.07
C TRP A 122 -12.54 18.01 -13.41
N ILE A 123 -13.79 18.02 -13.87
CA ILE A 123 -14.20 18.68 -15.11
C ILE A 123 -13.99 20.20 -14.99
N GLU A 124 -14.46 20.83 -13.91
CA GLU A 124 -14.27 22.26 -13.63
C GLU A 124 -12.77 22.64 -13.63
N SER A 125 -11.92 21.77 -13.11
CA SER A 125 -10.46 21.95 -13.05
C SER A 125 -9.75 21.67 -14.37
N GLY A 126 -10.48 21.51 -15.48
CA GLY A 126 -9.91 21.32 -16.81
C GLY A 126 -9.65 19.86 -17.18
N ALA A 127 -10.30 18.91 -16.52
CA ALA A 127 -10.27 17.48 -16.83
C ALA A 127 -8.85 16.93 -17.04
N ALA A 128 -7.95 17.24 -16.09
CA ALA A 128 -6.53 16.90 -16.19
C ALA A 128 -6.30 15.38 -16.36
N THR A 129 -5.27 15.03 -17.12
CA THR A 129 -4.93 13.64 -17.48
C THR A 129 -3.49 13.34 -17.09
N ARG A 130 -3.20 12.09 -16.74
CA ARG A 130 -1.87 11.67 -16.26
C ARG A 130 -0.74 11.84 -17.30
N ASP A 131 -1.08 12.12 -18.56
CA ASP A 131 -0.12 12.29 -19.67
C ASP A 131 0.21 13.77 -19.98
N GLN A 132 -0.22 14.74 -19.17
CA GLN A 132 0.23 16.13 -19.32
C GLN A 132 1.62 16.33 -18.69
N SER A 133 2.62 15.66 -19.26
CA SER A 133 4.05 16.03 -19.20
C SER A 133 4.61 16.43 -20.58
N THR A 134 3.76 16.74 -21.55
CA THR A 134 4.17 17.49 -22.76
C THR A 134 3.90 18.96 -22.54
N VAL A 135 4.93 19.63 -22.04
CA VAL A 135 5.08 21.07 -22.13
C VAL A 135 4.95 21.48 -23.60
N ILE A 136 4.04 22.41 -23.90
CA ILE A 136 4.14 23.25 -25.09
C ILE A 136 5.41 24.09 -24.92
N ILE A 137 6.56 23.63 -25.43
CA ILE A 137 7.69 24.52 -25.73
C ILE A 137 7.63 24.77 -27.23
N HIS A 138 6.95 25.85 -27.61
CA HIS A 138 7.29 26.55 -28.84
C HIS A 138 8.44 27.52 -28.47
N ASP A 139 9.59 27.32 -29.09
CA ASP A 139 10.73 28.24 -29.19
C ASP A 139 11.40 28.76 -27.89
N ILE A 140 12.39 28.03 -27.35
CA ILE A 140 13.49 28.64 -26.56
C ILE A 140 14.84 28.01 -26.96
N PRO A 141 15.90 28.79 -27.24
CA PRO A 141 17.20 28.29 -27.69
C PRO A 141 17.94 27.46 -26.62
N LEU A 142 18.68 26.44 -27.09
CA LEU A 142 19.54 25.56 -26.30
C LEU A 142 20.75 26.30 -25.72
N THR A 143 20.56 27.02 -24.62
CA THR A 143 21.67 27.45 -23.76
C THR A 143 21.30 27.21 -22.31
N GLU A 144 21.81 26.10 -21.80
CA GLU A 144 22.32 25.92 -20.44
C GLU A 144 21.36 26.29 -19.28
N ARG A 145 20.63 25.30 -18.78
CA ARG A 145 20.42 25.16 -17.33
C ARG A 145 20.06 23.73 -16.94
N THR A 146 20.97 23.11 -16.21
CA THR A 146 20.75 21.91 -15.41
C THR A 146 19.45 22.05 -14.61
N VAL A 147 18.42 21.31 -15.01
CA VAL A 147 17.15 21.22 -14.27
C VAL A 147 17.40 20.40 -13.01
N THR A 148 17.66 21.08 -11.90
CA THR A 148 17.50 20.49 -10.57
C THR A 148 16.02 20.41 -10.27
N ILE A 149 15.46 19.21 -10.37
CA ILE A 149 14.07 18.91 -10.02
C ILE A 149 13.89 19.12 -8.51
N ASP A 150 13.22 20.20 -8.08
CA ASP A 150 12.80 20.38 -6.68
C ASP A 150 11.40 19.76 -6.48
N GLN A 151 11.39 18.54 -5.94
CA GLN A 151 10.21 17.73 -5.67
C GLN A 151 9.33 18.37 -4.57
N PRO A 152 7.98 18.33 -4.69
CA PRO A 152 7.07 18.99 -3.75
C PRO A 152 7.38 18.56 -2.32
N ARG A 153 7.54 19.51 -1.39
CA ARG A 153 7.83 19.24 0.02
C ARG A 153 6.56 18.70 0.71
N ILE A 154 6.21 17.45 0.40
CA ILE A 154 5.48 16.57 1.31
C ILE A 154 6.14 16.80 2.68
N SER A 155 5.36 17.10 3.73
CA SER A 155 5.92 17.27 5.08
C SER A 155 6.93 16.16 5.30
N ALA A 156 8.13 16.46 5.80
CA ALA A 156 9.20 15.47 5.87
C ALA A 156 8.68 14.12 6.43
N SER A 157 7.79 14.20 7.43
CA SER A 157 7.00 13.11 7.98
C SER A 157 6.16 12.32 6.96
N ARG A 158 5.32 12.93 6.11
CA ARG A 158 4.50 12.21 5.12
C ARG A 158 5.36 11.58 4.01
N LYS A 159 6.48 12.21 3.64
CA LYS A 159 7.42 11.74 2.62
C LYS A 159 8.11 10.47 3.13
N ILE A 160 8.53 10.53 4.39
CA ILE A 160 9.10 9.40 5.12
C ILE A 160 8.07 8.28 5.29
N ILE A 161 6.82 8.58 5.65
CA ILE A 161 5.75 7.58 5.81
C ILE A 161 5.44 6.86 4.49
N GLN A 162 5.30 7.59 3.37
CA GLN A 162 5.07 6.98 2.06
C GLN A 162 6.26 6.14 1.59
N PHE A 163 7.48 6.65 1.78
CA PHE A 163 8.70 5.90 1.50
C PHE A 163 8.75 4.60 2.31
N LEU A 164 8.52 4.67 3.62
CA LEU A 164 8.49 3.51 4.53
C LEU A 164 7.38 2.51 4.15
N GLY A 165 6.21 2.98 3.75
CA GLY A 165 5.09 2.13 3.29
C GLY A 165 5.45 1.32 2.04
N GLN A 166 6.18 1.90 1.09
CA GLN A 166 6.66 1.17 -0.11
C GLN A 166 7.62 0.01 0.21
N PHE A 167 8.31 0.06 1.35
CA PHE A 167 9.13 -1.07 1.80
C PHE A 167 8.31 -2.16 2.48
N HIS A 168 7.02 -1.96 2.78
CA HIS A 168 6.21 -2.98 3.44
C HIS A 168 6.23 -4.31 2.68
N PRO A 169 5.93 -4.40 1.35
CA PRO A 169 6.00 -5.65 0.61
C PRO A 169 7.39 -6.31 0.65
N ALA A 170 8.46 -5.53 0.50
CA ALA A 170 9.83 -6.04 0.56
C ALA A 170 10.20 -6.56 1.95
N SER A 171 9.83 -5.81 3.00
CA SER A 171 10.09 -6.17 4.40
C SER A 171 9.34 -7.43 4.84
N SER A 172 8.16 -7.69 4.25
CA SER A 172 7.30 -8.82 4.60
C SER A 172 7.88 -10.18 4.22
N HIS A 173 8.79 -10.26 3.24
CA HIS A 173 9.41 -11.54 2.82
C HIS A 173 10.44 -12.08 3.81
N PHE A 174 11.09 -11.19 4.56
CA PHE A 174 12.09 -11.57 5.57
C PHE A 174 11.50 -12.40 6.72
N PRO A 175 10.46 -11.92 7.46
CA PRO A 175 9.89 -12.71 8.56
C PRO A 175 9.27 -14.01 8.06
N ILE A 176 8.65 -14.03 6.88
CA ILE A 176 8.09 -15.24 6.25
C ILE A 176 9.19 -16.31 6.16
N SER A 177 10.30 -15.99 5.51
CA SER A 177 11.38 -16.94 5.28
C SER A 177 12.04 -17.38 6.59
N LEU A 178 12.34 -16.43 7.48
CA LEU A 178 13.07 -16.71 8.72
C LEU A 178 12.26 -17.54 9.72
N LEU A 179 10.96 -17.26 9.86
CA LEU A 179 10.09 -18.01 10.76
C LEU A 179 9.77 -19.41 10.22
N LEU A 180 9.65 -19.57 8.90
CA LEU A 180 9.55 -20.90 8.27
C LEU A 180 10.84 -21.70 8.47
N VAL A 181 12.01 -21.08 8.31
CA VAL A 181 13.29 -21.76 8.59
C VAL A 181 13.42 -22.09 10.09
N ALA A 182 12.93 -21.25 11.00
CA ALA A 182 12.91 -21.56 12.43
C ALA A 182 12.03 -22.79 12.73
N ALA A 183 10.83 -22.87 12.12
CA ALA A 183 9.94 -24.01 12.25
C ALA A 183 10.55 -25.29 11.64
N LEU A 184 11.15 -25.18 10.44
CA LEU A 184 11.84 -26.29 9.78
C LEU A 184 13.05 -26.78 10.57
N SER A 185 13.88 -25.87 11.10
CA SER A 185 15.03 -26.20 11.93
C SER A 185 14.60 -26.91 13.23
N GLU A 186 13.52 -26.47 13.87
CA GLU A 186 12.99 -27.15 15.07
C GLU A 186 12.38 -28.53 14.71
N PHE A 187 11.74 -28.68 13.55
CA PHE A 187 11.29 -29.99 13.05
C PHE A 187 12.48 -30.94 12.80
N LEU A 188 13.54 -30.45 12.13
CA LEU A 188 14.76 -31.20 11.90
C LEU A 188 15.47 -31.53 13.22
N LEU A 189 15.38 -30.67 14.24
CA LEU A 189 15.94 -30.96 15.57
C LEU A 189 15.23 -32.16 16.21
N ILE A 190 13.92 -32.29 16.03
CA ILE A 190 13.16 -33.44 16.55
C ILE A 190 13.58 -34.74 15.86
N THR A 191 13.77 -34.71 14.54
CA THR A 191 14.06 -35.91 13.75
C THR A 191 15.53 -36.31 13.80
N THR A 192 16.44 -35.36 13.71
CA THR A 192 17.89 -35.60 13.62
C THR A 192 18.61 -35.54 14.96
N GLN A 193 17.99 -34.94 15.99
CA GLN A 193 18.58 -34.69 17.31
C GLN A 193 19.91 -33.88 17.27
N GLN A 194 20.22 -33.24 16.14
CA GLN A 194 21.48 -32.50 16.00
C GLN A 194 21.46 -31.20 16.81
N HIS A 195 22.42 -31.06 17.73
CA HIS A 195 22.50 -29.89 18.61
C HIS A 195 22.77 -28.57 17.86
N SER A 196 23.38 -28.62 16.68
CA SER A 196 23.62 -27.44 15.81
C SER A 196 22.33 -26.72 15.41
N LEU A 197 21.23 -27.47 15.22
CA LEU A 197 19.93 -26.92 14.85
C LEU A 197 19.32 -26.03 15.93
N LYS A 198 19.70 -26.21 17.21
CA LYS A 198 19.27 -25.31 18.29
C LYS A 198 19.75 -23.88 18.07
N SER A 199 20.98 -23.72 17.59
CA SER A 199 21.58 -22.40 17.30
C SER A 199 20.92 -21.75 16.08
N ILE A 200 20.62 -22.55 15.05
CA ILE A 200 19.92 -22.08 13.84
C ILE A 200 18.53 -21.58 14.22
N THR A 201 17.73 -22.38 14.94
CA THR A 201 16.39 -21.98 15.39
C THR A 201 16.43 -20.70 16.22
N ARG A 202 17.39 -20.56 17.14
CA ARG A 202 17.54 -19.34 17.95
C ARG A 202 17.85 -18.12 17.09
N PHE A 203 18.82 -18.23 16.20
CA PHE A 203 19.24 -17.13 15.35
C PHE A 203 18.13 -16.67 14.40
N THR A 204 17.48 -17.60 13.70
CA THR A 204 16.42 -17.27 12.74
C THR A 204 15.15 -16.79 13.44
N LEU A 205 14.82 -17.29 14.64
CA LEU A 205 13.69 -16.80 15.42
C LEU A 205 13.90 -15.37 15.93
N TRP A 206 15.10 -15.04 16.41
CA TRP A 206 15.44 -13.65 16.76
C TRP A 206 15.27 -12.73 15.55
N LEU A 207 15.95 -13.05 14.45
CA LEU A 207 15.89 -12.20 13.26
C LEU A 207 14.47 -12.11 12.69
N GLY A 208 13.74 -13.23 12.66
CA GLY A 208 12.36 -13.31 12.19
C GLY A 208 11.37 -12.53 13.05
N ALA A 209 11.49 -12.58 14.38
CA ALA A 209 10.60 -11.83 15.29
C ALA A 209 10.78 -10.31 15.13
N PHE A 210 12.02 -9.82 15.04
CA PHE A 210 12.28 -8.40 14.82
C PHE A 210 11.90 -7.94 13.41
N ALA A 211 12.13 -8.79 12.40
CA ALA A 211 11.67 -8.51 11.04
C ALA A 211 10.12 -8.45 10.96
N ALA A 212 9.41 -9.32 11.69
CA ALA A 212 7.95 -9.32 11.75
C ALA A 212 7.40 -8.06 12.43
N LEU A 213 8.05 -7.61 13.51
CA LEU A 213 7.73 -6.34 14.16
C LEU A 213 7.90 -5.17 13.20
N LEU A 214 9.01 -5.13 12.47
CA LEU A 214 9.28 -4.09 11.48
C LEU A 214 8.24 -4.11 10.36
N ALA A 215 7.96 -5.27 9.77
CA ALA A 215 6.96 -5.41 8.70
C ALA A 215 5.55 -5.00 9.17
N THR A 216 5.15 -5.38 10.38
CA THR A 216 3.86 -4.99 10.98
C THR A 216 3.79 -3.49 11.24
N ALA A 217 4.87 -2.88 11.75
CA ALA A 217 4.93 -1.45 11.96
C ALA A 217 4.79 -0.69 10.63
N LEU A 218 5.53 -1.10 9.59
CA LEU A 218 5.44 -0.52 8.25
C LEU A 218 4.04 -0.69 7.64
N GLY A 219 3.40 -1.86 7.83
CA GLY A 219 2.06 -2.13 7.31
C GLY A 219 0.94 -1.31 7.99
N LEU A 220 1.08 -0.95 9.27
CA LEU A 220 0.13 -0.07 9.94
C LEU A 220 0.14 1.36 9.37
N PHE A 221 1.29 1.83 8.86
CA PHE A 221 1.38 3.12 8.19
C PHE A 221 0.74 3.12 6.80
N ASP A 222 0.77 1.98 6.11
CA ASP A 222 0.19 1.80 4.77
C ASP A 222 -1.35 1.62 4.82
N ALA A 223 -1.85 0.94 5.86
CA ALA A 223 -3.29 0.70 6.05
C ALA A 223 -4.14 1.98 6.20
N ALA A 224 -3.54 3.12 6.58
CA ALA A 224 -4.23 4.40 6.65
C ALA A 224 -4.67 4.94 5.27
N TYR A 225 -4.05 4.47 4.19
CA TYR A 225 -4.33 4.91 2.82
C TYR A 225 -5.39 4.05 2.11
N LEU A 226 -5.53 2.77 2.48
CA LEU A 226 -6.46 1.81 1.86
C LEU A 226 -7.89 1.83 2.44
N ILE A 227 -8.18 2.73 3.39
CA ILE A 227 -9.51 2.93 4.00
C ILE A 227 -10.57 3.35 2.96
N LEU A 228 -10.16 3.71 1.74
CA LEU A 228 -11.03 4.21 0.67
C LEU A 228 -11.60 3.13 -0.27
N ALA A 229 -11.27 1.84 -0.09
CA ALA A 229 -11.76 0.74 -0.93
C ALA A 229 -12.75 -0.19 -0.17
N PRO A 230 -14.07 0.08 -0.16
CA PRO A 230 -15.06 -0.67 0.62
C PRO A 230 -15.13 -2.17 0.28
N HIS A 231 -14.93 -2.54 -0.99
CA HIS A 231 -15.03 -3.94 -1.46
C HIS A 231 -13.85 -4.84 -1.02
N LYS A 232 -12.72 -4.27 -0.60
CA LYS A 232 -11.52 -5.01 -0.16
C LYS A 232 -11.28 -4.94 1.36
N GLN A 233 -12.17 -4.29 2.12
CA GLN A 233 -12.00 -4.06 3.57
C GLN A 233 -11.87 -5.37 4.36
N TRP A 234 -12.62 -6.41 4.01
CA TRP A 234 -12.59 -7.68 4.73
C TRP A 234 -11.26 -8.43 4.52
N ILE A 235 -10.71 -8.39 3.30
CA ILE A 235 -9.39 -8.96 2.96
C ILE A 235 -8.30 -8.19 3.70
N LEU A 236 -8.36 -6.86 3.69
CA LEU A 236 -7.40 -5.99 4.36
C LEU A 236 -7.38 -6.22 5.87
N ASN A 237 -8.56 -6.27 6.50
CA ASN A 237 -8.68 -6.53 7.93
C ASN A 237 -8.15 -7.92 8.28
N THR A 238 -8.51 -8.93 7.50
CA THR A 238 -8.00 -10.30 7.69
C THR A 238 -6.48 -10.33 7.63
N HIS A 239 -5.88 -9.80 6.56
CA HIS A 239 -4.43 -9.71 6.40
C HIS A 239 -3.76 -9.00 7.59
N ARG A 240 -4.30 -7.84 8.00
CA ARG A 240 -3.79 -7.05 9.13
C ARG A 240 -3.83 -7.83 10.45
N PHE A 241 -4.95 -8.48 10.78
CA PHE A 241 -5.07 -9.24 12.02
C PHE A 241 -4.14 -10.46 12.04
N LEU A 242 -4.01 -11.17 10.92
CA LEU A 242 -3.07 -12.28 10.80
C LEU A 242 -1.61 -11.83 10.96
N GLY A 243 -1.23 -10.68 10.38
CA GLY A 243 0.11 -10.12 10.53
C GLY A 243 0.45 -9.74 11.98
N ILE A 244 -0.47 -9.08 12.67
CA ILE A 244 -0.31 -8.72 14.10
C ILE A 244 -0.22 -9.99 14.96
N ALA A 245 -1.11 -10.97 14.74
CA ALA A 245 -1.10 -12.24 15.47
C ALA A 245 0.23 -13.00 15.27
N THR A 246 0.75 -13.03 14.05
CA THR A 246 2.05 -13.65 13.73
C THR A 246 3.18 -13.00 14.52
N THR A 247 3.21 -11.67 14.58
CA THR A 247 4.22 -10.94 15.36
C THR A 247 4.14 -11.26 16.84
N ILE A 248 2.94 -11.25 17.44
CA ILE A 248 2.75 -11.60 18.85
C ILE A 248 3.24 -13.03 19.11
N LEU A 249 2.83 -13.99 18.29
CA LEU A 249 3.26 -15.38 18.42
C LEU A 249 4.78 -15.53 18.26
N ALA A 250 5.42 -14.80 17.34
CA ALA A 250 6.86 -14.84 17.16
C ALA A 250 7.61 -14.37 18.42
N PHE A 251 7.14 -13.32 19.09
CA PHE A 251 7.71 -12.89 20.38
C PHE A 251 7.41 -13.87 21.51
N LEU A 252 6.23 -14.50 21.55
CA LEU A 252 5.93 -15.55 22.52
C LEU A 252 6.84 -16.77 22.32
N ALA A 253 7.11 -17.16 21.08
CA ALA A 253 8.08 -18.20 20.75
C ALA A 253 9.49 -17.80 21.20
N LEU A 254 9.90 -16.55 20.94
CA LEU A 254 11.20 -16.02 21.37
C LEU A 254 11.36 -16.08 22.89
N ILE A 255 10.35 -15.60 23.63
CA ILE A 255 10.32 -15.65 25.10
C ILE A 255 10.39 -17.11 25.58
N SER A 256 9.62 -18.01 24.97
CA SER A 256 9.65 -19.44 25.30
C SER A 256 11.03 -20.06 25.09
N LEU A 257 11.70 -19.71 23.98
CA LEU A 257 13.04 -20.18 23.64
C LEU A 257 14.10 -19.67 24.63
N GLU A 258 14.08 -18.38 24.95
CA GLU A 258 15.02 -17.77 25.90
C GLU A 258 14.79 -18.29 27.32
N TYR A 259 13.52 -18.45 27.72
CA TYR A 259 13.17 -19.02 29.00
C TYR A 259 13.71 -20.44 29.16
N HIS A 260 13.53 -21.30 28.14
CA HIS A 260 14.08 -22.67 28.16
C HIS A 260 15.61 -22.68 28.15
N SER A 261 16.25 -21.72 27.46
CA SER A 261 17.72 -21.63 27.38
C SER A 261 18.38 -21.34 28.74
N VAL A 262 17.67 -20.68 29.67
CA VAL A 262 18.17 -20.37 31.02
C VAL A 262 18.04 -21.56 31.99
N LYS A 263 17.05 -22.45 31.81
CA LYS A 263 16.82 -23.62 32.68
C LYS A 263 16.49 -24.88 31.85
N PRO A 264 17.47 -25.44 31.12
CA PRO A 264 17.22 -26.51 30.15
C PRO A 264 16.78 -27.83 30.80
N GLU A 265 17.23 -28.14 32.01
CA GLU A 265 16.93 -29.42 32.68
C GLU A 265 15.53 -29.49 33.30
N SER A 266 14.90 -28.35 33.58
CA SER A 266 13.63 -28.31 34.32
C SER A 266 12.40 -28.13 33.42
N ARG A 267 12.56 -27.73 32.15
CA ARG A 267 11.42 -27.34 31.30
C ARG A 267 11.50 -27.93 29.90
N SER A 268 10.36 -28.38 29.39
CA SER A 268 10.25 -28.91 28.02
C SER A 268 10.28 -27.79 26.97
N ARG A 269 10.77 -28.11 25.76
CA ARG A 269 10.66 -27.25 24.55
C ARG A 269 9.28 -27.32 23.87
N LEU A 270 8.34 -28.05 24.46
CA LEU A 270 7.00 -28.25 23.91
C LEU A 270 6.26 -26.93 23.60
N PRO A 271 6.22 -25.91 24.48
CA PRO A 271 5.51 -24.66 24.18
C PRO A 271 6.10 -23.94 22.96
N LEU A 272 7.44 -23.84 22.85
CA LEU A 272 8.11 -23.29 21.68
C LEU A 272 7.69 -24.00 20.39
N ARG A 273 7.69 -25.34 20.41
CA ARG A 273 7.33 -26.17 19.24
C ARG A 273 5.89 -25.94 18.81
N ILE A 274 4.96 -25.94 19.76
CA ILE A 274 3.54 -25.68 19.50
C ILE A 274 3.40 -24.31 18.82
N ILE A 275 4.04 -23.27 19.36
CA ILE A 275 3.94 -21.92 18.80
C ILE A 275 4.54 -21.86 17.39
N LEU A 276 5.74 -22.43 17.15
CA LEU A 276 6.37 -22.44 15.83
C LEU A 276 5.53 -23.18 14.77
N PHE A 277 4.94 -24.31 15.14
CA PHE A 277 4.08 -25.07 14.22
C PHE A 277 2.70 -24.43 14.00
N ILE A 278 2.27 -23.50 14.85
CA ILE A 278 1.12 -22.62 14.60
C ILE A 278 1.53 -21.46 13.67
N ILE A 279 2.70 -20.87 13.88
CA ILE A 279 3.21 -19.75 13.06
C ILE A 279 3.37 -20.17 11.59
N ALA A 280 3.88 -21.37 11.32
CA ALA A 280 4.16 -21.83 9.96
C ALA A 280 2.93 -21.77 9.02
N PRO A 281 1.79 -22.41 9.32
CA PRO A 281 0.59 -22.28 8.47
C PRO A 281 -0.01 -20.86 8.52
N LEU A 282 0.06 -20.17 9.66
CA LEU A 282 -0.45 -18.81 9.79
C LEU A 282 0.24 -17.84 8.81
N ILE A 283 1.57 -17.97 8.65
CA ILE A 283 2.36 -17.18 7.72
C ILE A 283 1.99 -17.46 6.27
N CYS A 284 1.71 -18.72 5.91
CA CYS A 284 1.20 -19.04 4.58
C CYS A 284 -0.13 -18.31 4.32
N CYS A 285 -1.04 -18.30 5.31
CA CYS A 285 -2.29 -17.53 5.21
C CYS A 285 -2.05 -16.02 5.10
N VAL A 286 -1.10 -15.45 5.86
CA VAL A 286 -0.70 -14.02 5.73
C VAL A 286 -0.28 -13.71 4.31
N GLY A 287 0.58 -14.55 3.72
CA GLY A 287 1.06 -14.40 2.34
C GLY A 287 -0.05 -14.51 1.30
N PHE A 288 -0.98 -15.45 1.48
CA PHE A 288 -2.16 -15.59 0.63
C PHE A 288 -3.01 -14.31 0.63
N PHE A 289 -3.41 -13.83 1.82
CA PHE A 289 -4.23 -12.62 1.92
C PHE A 289 -3.48 -11.36 1.48
N GLY A 290 -2.16 -11.31 1.66
CA GLY A 290 -1.32 -10.23 1.14
C GLY A 290 -1.32 -10.20 -0.39
N SER A 291 -1.24 -11.37 -1.03
CA SER A 291 -1.34 -11.48 -2.50
C SER A 291 -2.75 -11.17 -2.99
N ALA A 292 -3.79 -11.58 -2.26
CA ALA A 292 -5.19 -11.31 -2.60
C ALA A 292 -5.55 -9.81 -2.58
N LEU A 293 -4.84 -8.98 -1.81
CA LEU A 293 -5.01 -7.52 -1.86
C LEU A 293 -4.60 -6.94 -3.21
N VAL A 294 -3.54 -7.49 -3.81
CA VAL A 294 -2.98 -7.07 -5.09
C VAL A 294 -3.76 -7.68 -6.25
N PHE A 295 -3.94 -9.01 -6.24
CA PHE A 295 -4.44 -9.78 -7.39
C PHE A 295 -5.93 -10.18 -7.28
N GLY A 296 -6.61 -9.92 -6.17
CA GLY A 296 -7.98 -10.37 -5.93
C GLY A 296 -8.05 -11.74 -5.24
N ILE A 297 -9.22 -12.13 -4.71
CA ILE A 297 -9.35 -13.37 -3.94
C ILE A 297 -9.23 -14.63 -4.82
N ASP A 298 -9.65 -14.53 -6.08
CA ASP A 298 -9.69 -15.62 -7.06
C ASP A 298 -8.41 -15.74 -7.91
N HIS A 299 -7.29 -15.15 -7.46
CA HIS A 299 -6.03 -15.12 -8.23
C HIS A 299 -5.38 -16.49 -8.51
N TYR A 300 -5.93 -17.59 -8.01
CA TYR A 300 -5.52 -18.97 -8.32
C TYR A 300 -6.55 -19.75 -9.15
N THR A 301 -7.68 -19.14 -9.52
CA THR A 301 -8.64 -19.77 -10.43
C THR A 301 -8.14 -19.59 -11.87
N TRP A 302 -7.45 -20.62 -12.34
CA TRP A 302 -7.12 -20.87 -13.76
C TRP A 302 -8.30 -21.40 -14.57
#